data_AF-A0AAU5G5J8-F1
#
_entry.id   AF-A0AAU5G5J8-F1
#
_cell.length_a   1.000
_cell.length_b   1.000
_cell.length_c   1.000
_cell.angle_alpha   90.00
_cell.angle_beta   90.00
_cell.angle_gamma   90.00
#
_symmetry.space_group_name_H-M   'P 1'
#
loop_
_entity.id
_entity.type
_entity.pdbx_description
1 polymer ?
#
loop_
_entity_poly.entity_id
_entity_poly.type
_entity_poly.pdbx_seq_one_letter_code
_entity_poly.pdbx_strand_id
1 'polypeptide(L)'
;MSLLIPLYVHPAEDPGAWHRLIRAATRTYGVVLNPANGPGDGPDPAFTAAAGALRAAGARLLGYVDTDYGVRDHAEIADDVRRHQEWYAADGCFLDQVTATPDGLPDCRRLVRTVRRLGAGTVVLNPGVHPAPGYARLADLTVTFEGHWSTYVSAFSRPTWAARHPPERLCHLVYGVPEALVPLAVRTAHDRGAAVCGPVTGEPPNPWARLTPALTGTDR
;
A
#
# COMPACT_ATOMS: atom_id res chain seq x y z
N MET A 1 -12.53 -6.40 7.40
CA MET A 1 -11.42 -5.47 7.09
C MET A 1 -10.23 -6.27 6.65
N SER A 2 -9.52 -5.78 5.63
CA SER A 2 -8.25 -6.34 5.21
C SER A 2 -7.14 -5.33 5.47
N LEU A 3 -5.93 -5.80 5.71
CA LEU A 3 -4.79 -4.94 6.02
C LEU A 3 -3.88 -4.77 4.80
N LEU A 4 -3.63 -3.54 4.37
CA LEU A 4 -2.53 -3.25 3.44
C LEU A 4 -1.27 -3.04 4.27
N ILE A 5 -0.22 -3.82 3.98
CA ILE A 5 1.00 -3.85 4.79
C ILE A 5 2.18 -3.24 4.01
N PRO A 6 2.44 -1.93 4.13
CA PRO A 6 3.75 -1.37 3.85
C PRO A 6 4.69 -1.67 5.02
N LEU A 7 5.63 -2.60 4.82
CA LEU A 7 6.68 -2.91 5.82
C LEU A 7 8.03 -2.51 5.24
N TYR A 8 8.42 -1.26 5.49
CA TYR A 8 9.63 -0.63 4.95
C TYR A 8 10.80 -0.78 5.93
N VAL A 9 11.09 -2.04 6.26
CA VAL A 9 12.27 -2.48 7.02
C VAL A 9 12.85 -3.69 6.31
N HIS A 10 14.16 -3.72 6.14
CA HIS A 10 14.82 -4.79 5.41
C HIS A 10 14.61 -6.14 6.13
N PRO A 11 14.34 -7.27 5.42
CA PRO A 11 14.11 -8.56 6.07
C PRO A 11 15.25 -9.06 6.96
N ALA A 12 16.49 -8.66 6.66
CA ALA A 12 17.65 -8.96 7.50
C ALA A 12 17.74 -8.10 8.78
N GLU A 13 17.11 -6.92 8.81
CA GLU A 13 17.12 -6.01 9.97
C GLU A 13 16.08 -6.40 11.01
N ASP A 14 14.87 -6.80 10.59
CA ASP A 14 13.85 -7.35 11.48
C ASP A 14 13.26 -8.67 10.96
N PRO A 15 14.02 -9.78 10.99
CA PRO A 15 13.52 -11.09 10.60
C PRO A 15 12.24 -11.48 11.37
N GLY A 16 12.12 -11.06 12.62
CA GLY A 16 10.97 -11.39 13.48
C GLY A 16 9.66 -10.80 12.97
N ALA A 17 9.66 -9.55 12.51
CA ALA A 17 8.51 -8.92 11.87
C ALA A 17 8.09 -9.67 10.61
N TRP A 18 9.05 -10.00 9.73
CA TRP A 18 8.76 -10.73 8.50
C TRP A 18 8.20 -12.13 8.76
N HIS A 19 8.72 -12.87 9.75
CA HIS A 19 8.14 -14.16 10.15
C HIS A 19 6.69 -14.03 10.66
N ARG A 20 6.40 -13.00 11.47
CA ARG A 20 5.03 -12.75 11.94
C ARG A 20 4.10 -12.38 10.78
N LEU A 21 4.58 -11.58 9.83
CA LEU A 21 3.83 -11.22 8.62
C LEU A 21 3.52 -12.45 7.76
N ILE A 22 4.51 -13.32 7.52
CA ILE A 22 4.35 -14.58 6.78
C ILE A 22 3.28 -15.47 7.42
N ARG A 23 3.31 -15.65 8.75
CA ARG A 23 2.30 -16.44 9.47
C ARG A 23 0.88 -15.89 9.34
N ALA A 24 0.73 -14.59 9.12
CA ALA A 24 -0.55 -13.91 9.01
C ALA A 24 -0.89 -13.46 7.57
N ALA A 25 -0.18 -13.98 6.57
CA ALA A 25 -0.29 -13.59 5.16
C ALA A 25 -1.75 -13.55 4.64
N THR A 26 -2.55 -14.56 4.97
CA THR A 26 -3.95 -14.70 4.54
C THR A 26 -4.89 -13.63 5.11
N ARG A 27 -4.44 -12.85 6.08
CA ARG A 27 -5.19 -11.75 6.71
C ARG A 27 -4.91 -10.39 6.06
N THR A 28 -4.03 -10.35 5.07
CA THR A 28 -3.64 -9.12 4.38
C THR A 28 -4.47 -8.92 3.11
N TYR A 29 -4.73 -7.66 2.75
CA TYR A 29 -5.14 -7.30 1.39
C TYR A 29 -3.97 -7.49 0.40
N GLY A 30 -2.77 -7.13 0.87
CA GLY A 30 -1.50 -7.29 0.17
C GLY A 30 -0.34 -6.74 1.01
N VAL A 31 0.87 -7.19 0.67
CA VAL A 31 2.13 -6.74 1.24
C VAL A 31 2.89 -5.93 0.19
N VAL A 32 3.30 -4.72 0.56
CA VAL A 32 4.07 -3.84 -0.33
C VAL A 32 5.57 -4.12 -0.11
N LEU A 33 6.25 -4.57 -1.15
CA LEU A 33 7.69 -4.76 -1.17
C LEU A 33 8.39 -3.50 -1.66
N ASN A 34 9.26 -2.94 -0.82
CA ASN A 34 10.06 -1.77 -1.15
C ASN A 34 11.54 -1.97 -0.77
N PRO A 35 12.32 -2.72 -1.58
CA PRO A 35 13.73 -2.93 -1.32
C PRO A 35 14.58 -1.66 -1.22
N ALA A 36 14.37 -0.70 -2.12
CA ALA A 36 15.22 0.49 -2.21
C ALA A 36 14.50 1.71 -2.83
N ASN A 37 13.30 2.05 -2.33
CA ASN A 37 12.39 3.03 -2.96
C ASN A 37 12.04 2.63 -4.40
N GLY A 38 11.78 1.33 -4.57
CA GLY A 38 11.72 0.63 -5.84
C GLY A 38 12.36 -0.76 -5.72
N PRO A 39 12.58 -1.47 -6.84
CA PRO A 39 13.06 -2.85 -6.84
C PRO A 39 14.54 -3.00 -6.45
N GLY A 40 15.32 -1.91 -6.51
CA GLY A 40 16.78 -1.88 -6.35
C GLY A 40 17.55 -2.04 -7.66
N ASP A 41 18.88 -2.06 -7.57
CA ASP A 41 19.77 -2.26 -8.73
C ASP A 41 19.90 -3.73 -9.16
N GLY A 42 19.40 -4.64 -8.34
CA GLY A 42 19.36 -6.08 -8.57
C GLY A 42 18.47 -6.80 -7.54
N PRO A 43 18.21 -8.11 -7.72
CA PRO A 43 17.39 -8.89 -6.78
C PRO A 43 18.10 -9.02 -5.43
N ASP A 44 17.56 -8.37 -4.40
CA ASP A 44 18.05 -8.55 -3.03
C ASP A 44 17.71 -9.97 -2.52
N PRO A 45 18.70 -10.75 -2.01
CA PRO A 45 18.45 -12.12 -1.58
C PRO A 45 17.46 -12.24 -0.40
N ALA A 46 17.49 -11.29 0.54
CA ALA A 46 16.61 -11.32 1.71
C ALA A 46 15.16 -11.00 1.31
N PHE A 47 14.96 -10.01 0.44
CA PHE A 47 13.63 -9.74 -0.14
C PHE A 47 13.13 -10.87 -1.03
N THR A 48 14.00 -11.50 -1.82
CA THR A 48 13.64 -12.67 -2.64
C THR A 48 13.14 -13.82 -1.78
N ALA A 49 13.85 -14.14 -0.69
CA ALA A 49 13.44 -15.17 0.26
C ALA A 49 12.12 -14.82 0.96
N ALA A 50 11.97 -13.58 1.43
CA ALA A 50 10.75 -13.10 2.08
C ALA A 50 9.55 -13.12 1.12
N ALA A 51 9.72 -12.69 -0.13
CA ALA A 51 8.69 -12.73 -1.16
C ALA A 51 8.24 -14.16 -1.46
N GLY A 52 9.18 -15.09 -1.62
CA GLY A 52 8.89 -16.51 -1.82
C GLY A 52 8.06 -17.10 -0.66
N ALA A 53 8.46 -16.83 0.58
CA ALA A 53 7.75 -17.31 1.76
C ALA A 53 6.35 -16.68 1.91
N LEU A 54 6.20 -15.38 1.64
CA LEU A 54 4.90 -14.70 1.67
C LEU A 54 3.93 -15.26 0.64
N ARG A 55 4.40 -15.49 -0.60
CA ARG A 55 3.58 -16.10 -1.66
C ARG A 55 3.19 -17.52 -1.31
N ALA A 56 4.12 -18.33 -0.80
CA ALA A 56 3.82 -19.68 -0.33
C ALA A 56 2.77 -19.70 0.80
N ALA A 57 2.73 -18.65 1.63
CA ALA A 57 1.73 -18.44 2.68
C ALA A 57 0.42 -17.81 2.17
N GLY A 58 0.31 -17.52 0.87
CA GLY A 58 -0.92 -16.98 0.25
C GLY A 58 -1.06 -15.46 0.29
N ALA A 59 0.00 -14.71 0.58
CA ALA A 59 -0.04 -13.25 0.48
C ALA A 59 -0.07 -12.81 -0.99
N ARG A 60 -0.81 -11.74 -1.26
CA ARG A 60 -0.64 -10.94 -2.47
C ARG A 60 0.55 -10.00 -2.30
N LEU A 61 1.48 -10.02 -3.25
CA LEU A 61 2.63 -9.12 -3.27
C LEU A 61 2.41 -7.95 -4.22
N LEU A 62 2.76 -6.75 -3.75
CA LEU A 62 2.69 -5.50 -4.51
C LEU A 62 4.08 -4.87 -4.55
N GLY A 63 4.64 -4.64 -5.74
CA GLY A 63 5.89 -3.89 -5.89
C GLY A 63 5.66 -2.39 -5.68
N TYR A 64 6.43 -1.76 -4.80
CA TYR A 64 6.43 -0.30 -4.63
C TYR A 64 7.06 0.38 -5.84
N VAL A 65 6.38 1.36 -6.42
CA VAL A 65 6.95 2.19 -7.50
C VAL A 65 6.59 3.64 -7.28
N ASP A 66 7.60 4.50 -7.16
CA ASP A 66 7.41 5.95 -7.08
C ASP A 66 7.07 6.52 -8.46
N THR A 67 6.01 7.33 -8.52
CA THR A 67 5.56 8.02 -9.74
C THR A 67 5.96 9.49 -9.78
N ASP A 68 6.56 10.01 -8.72
CA ASP A 68 7.00 11.41 -8.56
C ASP A 68 5.90 12.41 -8.98
N TYR A 69 4.67 12.19 -8.49
CA TYR A 69 3.50 13.02 -8.80
C TYR A 69 3.21 13.16 -10.31
N GLY A 70 3.59 12.16 -11.11
CA GLY A 70 3.40 12.12 -12.56
C GLY A 70 4.53 12.77 -13.36
N VAL A 71 5.64 13.15 -12.70
CA VAL A 71 6.83 13.69 -13.35
C VAL A 71 7.71 12.58 -13.92
N ARG A 72 7.77 11.42 -13.24
CA ARG A 72 8.62 10.30 -13.64
C ARG A 72 8.16 9.67 -14.95
N ASP A 73 9.12 9.27 -15.78
CA ASP A 73 8.86 8.68 -17.09
C ASP A 73 8.12 7.34 -16.98
N HIS A 74 7.13 7.11 -17.86
CA HIS A 74 6.30 5.91 -17.83
C HIS A 74 7.07 4.64 -18.19
N ALA A 75 8.12 4.72 -19.00
CA ALA A 75 8.97 3.57 -19.31
C ALA A 75 9.81 3.17 -18.09
N GLU A 76 10.34 4.12 -17.33
CA GLU A 76 11.06 3.83 -16.09
C GLU A 76 10.14 3.19 -15.03
N ILE A 77 8.93 3.73 -14.86
CA ILE A 77 7.92 3.13 -13.97
C ILE A 77 7.55 1.72 -14.44
N ALA A 78 7.38 1.53 -15.76
CA ALA A 78 7.12 0.21 -16.35
C ALA A 78 8.26 -0.78 -16.07
N ASP A 79 9.52 -0.35 -16.20
CA ASP A 79 10.69 -1.18 -15.92
C ASP A 79 10.76 -1.59 -14.45
N ASP A 80 10.45 -0.69 -13.52
CA ASP A 80 10.39 -1.04 -12.09
C ASP A 80 9.29 -2.07 -11.79
N VAL A 81 8.12 -1.94 -12.40
CA VAL A 81 7.05 -2.95 -12.28
C VAL A 81 7.53 -4.30 -12.79
N ARG A 82 8.20 -4.34 -13.95
CA ARG A 82 8.74 -5.59 -14.51
C ARG A 82 9.79 -6.21 -13.60
N ARG A 83 10.73 -5.41 -13.07
CA ARG A 83 11.74 -5.90 -12.12
C ARG A 83 11.10 -6.48 -10.86
N HIS A 84 10.06 -5.85 -10.32
CA HIS A 84 9.34 -6.42 -9.19
C HIS A 84 8.67 -7.76 -9.51
N GLN A 85 8.08 -7.89 -10.70
CA GLN A 85 7.49 -9.16 -11.17
C GLN A 85 8.56 -10.23 -11.37
N GLU A 86 9.70 -9.88 -11.97
CA GLU A 86 10.77 -10.81 -12.33
C GLU A 86 11.59 -11.26 -11.10
N TRP A 87 11.92 -10.34 -10.20
CA TRP A 87 12.81 -10.61 -9.06
C TRP A 87 12.07 -11.10 -7.82
N TYR A 88 10.87 -10.58 -7.58
CA TYR A 88 10.13 -10.84 -6.34
C TYR A 88 8.77 -11.50 -6.59
N ALA A 89 8.47 -11.88 -7.84
CA ALA A 89 7.20 -12.50 -8.24
C ALA A 89 5.97 -11.70 -7.78
N ALA A 90 6.07 -10.36 -7.83
CA ALA A 90 4.97 -9.48 -7.44
C ALA A 90 3.72 -9.72 -8.30
N ASP A 91 2.55 -9.85 -7.66
CA ASP A 91 1.27 -10.06 -8.34
C ASP A 91 0.69 -8.75 -8.92
N GLY A 92 1.22 -7.62 -8.48
CA GLY A 92 0.71 -6.30 -8.76
C GLY A 92 1.68 -5.21 -8.32
N CYS A 93 1.20 -3.96 -8.34
CA CYS A 93 2.00 -2.80 -7.95
C CYS A 93 1.24 -1.86 -7.01
N PHE A 94 2.03 -1.18 -6.18
CA PHE A 94 1.65 -0.05 -5.36
C PHE A 94 2.33 1.17 -5.96
N LEU A 95 1.57 1.99 -6.69
CA LEU A 95 2.05 3.23 -7.28
C LEU A 95 1.96 4.33 -6.23
N ASP A 96 3.11 4.84 -5.81
CA ASP A 96 3.21 5.85 -4.77
C ASP A 96 3.38 7.26 -5.33
N GLN A 97 3.14 8.26 -4.47
CA GLN A 97 3.19 9.68 -4.82
C GLN A 97 2.33 9.99 -6.06
N VAL A 98 1.15 9.40 -6.15
CA VAL A 98 0.25 9.60 -7.29
C VAL A 98 -0.36 10.99 -7.22
N THR A 99 -0.37 11.73 -8.32
CA THR A 99 -1.06 13.02 -8.38
C THR A 99 -2.56 12.89 -8.06
N ALA A 100 -3.11 13.89 -7.37
CA ALA A 100 -4.51 13.89 -6.94
C ALA A 100 -5.42 14.76 -7.83
N THR A 101 -4.84 15.52 -8.76
CA THR A 101 -5.57 16.58 -9.48
C THR A 101 -6.36 16.05 -10.69
N PRO A 102 -7.42 16.76 -11.13
CA PRO A 102 -8.12 16.41 -12.37
C PRO A 102 -7.20 16.39 -13.60
N ASP A 103 -6.22 17.30 -13.66
CA ASP A 103 -5.32 17.43 -14.82
C ASP A 103 -4.35 16.25 -14.96
N GLY A 104 -3.95 15.64 -13.84
CA GLY A 104 -3.13 14.42 -13.84
C GLY A 104 -3.89 13.13 -14.21
N LEU A 105 -5.23 13.16 -14.19
CA LEU A 105 -6.05 11.96 -14.33
C LEU A 105 -5.86 11.23 -15.68
N PRO A 106 -5.78 11.93 -16.84
CA PRO A 106 -5.55 11.27 -18.12
C PRO A 106 -4.20 10.54 -18.17
N ASP A 107 -3.16 11.12 -17.54
CA ASP A 107 -1.83 10.54 -17.51
C ASP A 107 -1.77 9.31 -16.61
N CYS A 108 -2.27 9.42 -15.38
CA CYS A 108 -2.41 8.29 -14.46
C CYS A 108 -3.22 7.14 -15.11
N ARG A 109 -4.28 7.45 -15.86
CA ARG A 109 -5.04 6.44 -16.62
C ARG A 109 -4.19 5.73 -17.67
N ARG A 110 -3.30 6.43 -18.39
CA ARG A 110 -2.39 5.80 -19.35
C ARG A 110 -1.41 4.88 -18.62
N LEU A 111 -0.82 5.36 -17.53
CA LEU A 111 0.11 4.58 -16.71
C LEU A 111 -0.55 3.29 -16.20
N VAL A 112 -1.74 3.37 -15.60
CA VAL A 112 -2.46 2.20 -15.09
C VAL A 112 -2.75 1.18 -16.19
N ARG A 113 -3.09 1.63 -17.42
CA ARG A 113 -3.26 0.72 -18.56
C ARG A 113 -1.94 0.07 -18.96
N THR A 114 -0.83 0.81 -18.93
CA THR A 114 0.50 0.28 -19.24
C THR A 114 0.89 -0.82 -18.26
N VAL A 115 0.81 -0.59 -16.94
CA VAL A 115 1.18 -1.61 -15.95
C VAL A 115 0.26 -2.83 -15.99
N ARG A 116 -1.04 -2.67 -16.29
CA ARG A 116 -1.94 -3.80 -16.51
C ARG A 116 -1.58 -4.62 -17.75
N ARG A 117 -1.14 -3.98 -18.85
CA ARG A 117 -0.64 -4.68 -20.05
C ARG A 117 0.67 -5.45 -19.77
N LEU A 118 1.45 -5.04 -18.78
CA LEU A 118 2.62 -5.77 -18.29
C LEU A 118 2.24 -6.95 -17.38
N GLY A 119 0.95 -7.17 -17.11
CA GLY A 119 0.48 -8.29 -16.30
C GLY A 119 0.34 -7.98 -14.81
N ALA A 120 0.40 -6.71 -14.39
CA ALA A 120 0.05 -6.34 -13.02
C ALA A 120 -1.44 -6.64 -12.77
N GLY A 121 -1.71 -7.65 -11.94
CA GLY A 121 -3.07 -8.08 -11.62
C GLY A 121 -3.79 -7.07 -10.74
N THR A 122 -3.17 -6.74 -9.59
CA THR A 122 -3.67 -5.70 -8.68
C THR A 122 -2.89 -4.41 -8.84
N VAL A 123 -3.58 -3.28 -9.02
CA VAL A 123 -2.99 -1.95 -9.00
C VAL A 123 -3.55 -1.17 -7.82
N VAL A 124 -2.67 -0.66 -6.97
CA VAL A 124 -2.99 0.27 -5.89
C VAL A 124 -2.44 1.64 -6.23
N LEU A 125 -3.27 2.68 -6.12
CA LEU A 125 -2.84 4.07 -6.26
C LEU A 125 -2.73 4.71 -4.88
N ASN A 126 -1.60 5.34 -4.58
CA ASN A 126 -1.41 6.12 -3.38
C ASN A 126 -1.19 7.61 -3.67
N PRO A 127 -2.27 8.40 -3.73
CA PRO A 127 -2.18 9.86 -3.65
C PRO A 127 -2.10 10.40 -2.21
N GLY A 128 -2.29 9.56 -1.17
CA GLY A 128 -2.32 9.96 0.24
C GLY A 128 -3.51 10.84 0.66
N VAL A 129 -4.33 11.30 -0.28
CA VAL A 129 -5.49 12.17 -0.04
C VAL A 129 -6.64 11.75 -0.96
N HIS A 130 -7.85 12.29 -0.73
CA HIS A 130 -8.95 12.11 -1.68
C HIS A 130 -8.61 12.79 -3.02
N PRO A 131 -8.41 12.02 -4.12
CA PRO A 131 -8.10 12.61 -5.41
C PRO A 131 -9.38 13.06 -6.14
N ALA A 132 -9.23 13.58 -7.36
CA ALA A 132 -10.37 13.78 -8.24
C ALA A 132 -11.18 12.45 -8.38
N PRO A 133 -12.52 12.48 -8.52
CA PRO A 133 -13.34 11.27 -8.42
C PRO A 133 -13.01 10.16 -9.44
N GLY A 134 -12.37 10.52 -10.57
CA GLY A 134 -12.02 9.58 -11.62
C GLY A 134 -10.96 8.54 -11.24
N TYR A 135 -10.09 8.83 -10.26
CA TYR A 135 -8.99 7.93 -9.89
C TYR A 135 -9.47 6.61 -9.28
N ALA A 136 -10.54 6.65 -8.48
CA ALA A 136 -11.13 5.46 -7.84
C ALA A 136 -11.74 4.45 -8.83
N ARG A 137 -11.77 4.78 -10.13
CA ARG A 137 -12.20 3.87 -11.21
C ARG A 137 -11.02 3.29 -12.01
N LEU A 138 -9.80 3.80 -11.83
CA LEU A 138 -8.63 3.36 -12.58
C LEU A 138 -8.04 2.06 -12.01
N ALA A 139 -8.03 1.95 -10.69
CA ALA A 139 -7.30 0.94 -9.94
C ALA A 139 -8.20 0.06 -9.08
N ASP A 140 -7.63 -1.01 -8.53
CA ASP A 140 -8.32 -1.95 -7.66
C ASP A 140 -8.52 -1.36 -6.26
N LEU A 141 -7.54 -0.58 -5.80
CA LEU A 141 -7.56 0.13 -4.53
C LEU A 141 -6.98 1.54 -4.69
N THR A 142 -7.54 2.52 -3.97
CA THR A 142 -7.00 3.88 -3.88
C THR A 142 -6.82 4.25 -2.42
N VAL A 143 -5.61 4.63 -2.03
CA VAL A 143 -5.33 5.19 -0.71
C VAL A 143 -5.85 6.62 -0.66
N THR A 144 -6.95 6.83 0.04
CA THR A 144 -7.62 8.14 0.12
C THR A 144 -7.29 8.94 1.37
N PHE A 145 -6.48 8.36 2.25
CA PHE A 145 -5.89 9.02 3.40
C PHE A 145 -4.55 8.35 3.71
N GLU A 146 -3.51 9.15 3.82
CA GLU A 146 -2.24 8.80 4.43
C GLU A 146 -1.81 9.93 5.37
N GLY A 147 -1.71 9.63 6.66
CA GLY A 147 -1.37 10.67 7.62
C GLY A 147 -1.35 10.21 9.09
N HIS A 148 -0.94 11.14 9.95
CA HIS A 148 -0.85 10.92 11.38
C HIS A 148 -2.23 10.71 12.03
N TRP A 149 -2.30 9.88 13.07
CA TRP A 149 -3.51 9.55 13.81
C TRP A 149 -4.28 10.79 14.31
N SER A 150 -3.58 11.81 14.81
CA SER A 150 -4.22 13.04 15.29
C SER A 150 -4.98 13.77 14.18
N THR A 151 -4.35 13.96 13.01
CA THR A 151 -4.98 14.55 11.81
C THR A 151 -6.12 13.69 11.31
N TYR A 152 -5.93 12.37 11.34
CA TYR A 152 -6.99 11.45 11.00
C TYR A 152 -8.22 11.71 11.89
N VAL A 153 -8.07 11.69 13.21
CA VAL A 153 -9.20 11.90 14.13
C VAL A 153 -9.82 13.28 13.98
N SER A 154 -9.03 14.35 13.87
CA SER A 154 -9.53 15.73 13.98
C SER A 154 -10.01 16.36 12.67
N ALA A 155 -9.43 15.97 11.52
CA ALA A 155 -9.58 16.72 10.27
C ALA A 155 -10.07 15.89 9.08
N PHE A 156 -10.20 14.56 9.24
CA PHE A 156 -10.69 13.72 8.15
C PHE A 156 -12.12 14.11 7.74
N SER A 157 -12.31 14.31 6.44
CA SER A 157 -13.61 14.50 5.83
C SER A 157 -13.77 13.59 4.62
N ARG A 158 -14.93 12.97 4.48
CA ARG A 158 -15.24 12.08 3.36
C ARG A 158 -16.07 12.85 2.32
N PRO A 159 -15.56 13.06 1.09
CA PRO A 159 -16.32 13.73 0.05
C PRO A 159 -17.46 12.84 -0.46
N THR A 160 -18.54 13.45 -0.93
CA THR A 160 -19.76 12.75 -1.40
C THR A 160 -19.47 11.73 -2.50
N TRP A 161 -18.48 11.98 -3.36
CA TRP A 161 -18.13 11.03 -4.40
C TRP A 161 -17.55 9.73 -3.83
N ALA A 162 -16.74 9.79 -2.76
CA ALA A 162 -16.14 8.62 -2.14
C ALA A 162 -17.19 7.76 -1.43
N ALA A 163 -18.33 8.35 -1.03
CA ALA A 163 -19.48 7.62 -0.51
C ALA A 163 -20.19 6.75 -1.56
N ARG A 164 -19.99 7.04 -2.86
CA ARG A 164 -20.58 6.28 -3.97
C ARG A 164 -19.74 5.09 -4.43
N HIS A 165 -18.56 4.88 -3.86
CA HIS A 165 -17.70 3.75 -4.17
C HIS A 165 -17.80 2.66 -3.08
N PRO A 166 -17.71 1.38 -3.45
CA PRO A 166 -17.58 0.30 -2.47
C PRO A 166 -16.37 0.55 -1.56
N PRO A 167 -16.50 0.39 -0.24
CA PRO A 167 -15.41 0.64 0.70
C PRO A 167 -14.19 -0.26 0.42
N GLU A 168 -14.36 -1.42 -0.22
CA GLU A 168 -13.30 -2.34 -0.66
C GLU A 168 -12.33 -1.73 -1.67
N ARG A 169 -12.70 -0.61 -2.30
CA ARG A 169 -11.84 0.14 -3.22
C ARG A 169 -11.09 1.28 -2.57
N LEU A 170 -11.34 1.57 -1.29
CA LEU A 170 -10.74 2.67 -0.57
C LEU A 170 -9.84 2.15 0.55
N CYS A 171 -8.69 2.79 0.71
CA CYS A 171 -7.69 2.46 1.72
C CYS A 171 -7.33 3.68 2.57
N HIS A 172 -7.15 3.46 3.88
CA HIS A 172 -6.60 4.46 4.79
C HIS A 172 -5.30 3.94 5.42
N LEU A 173 -4.19 4.62 5.15
CA LEU A 173 -2.89 4.40 5.76
C LEU A 173 -2.74 5.41 6.91
N VAL A 174 -2.55 4.93 8.14
CA VAL A 174 -2.57 5.81 9.32
C VAL A 174 -1.37 5.52 10.20
N TYR A 175 -0.50 6.50 10.40
CA TYR A 175 0.69 6.35 11.24
C TYR A 175 0.58 7.14 12.55
N GLY A 176 1.55 6.97 13.46
CA GLY A 176 1.52 7.60 14.79
C GLY A 176 0.31 7.17 15.64
N VAL A 177 -0.27 5.99 15.36
CA VAL A 177 -1.38 5.47 16.14
C VAL A 177 -0.83 4.98 17.48
N PRO A 178 -1.30 5.49 18.64
CA PRO A 178 -0.93 4.90 19.92
C PRO A 178 -1.30 3.42 19.94
N GLU A 179 -0.41 2.54 20.43
CA GLU A 179 -0.59 1.09 20.31
C GLU A 179 -1.95 0.60 20.85
N ALA A 180 -2.37 1.12 22.00
CA ALA A 180 -3.67 0.81 22.61
C ALA A 180 -4.88 1.21 21.75
N LEU A 181 -4.69 2.13 20.78
CA LEU A 181 -5.73 2.62 19.88
C LEU A 181 -5.70 1.96 18.50
N VAL A 182 -4.78 1.03 18.22
CA VAL A 182 -4.73 0.33 16.91
C VAL A 182 -6.05 -0.35 16.55
N PRO A 183 -6.74 -1.08 17.46
CA PRO A 183 -8.06 -1.64 17.15
C PRO A 183 -9.12 -0.56 16.87
N LEU A 184 -9.02 0.60 17.53
CA LEU A 184 -9.90 1.73 17.26
C LEU A 184 -9.61 2.32 15.87
N ALA A 185 -8.36 2.47 15.47
CA ALA A 185 -8.00 2.98 14.15
C ALA A 185 -8.56 2.11 13.01
N VAL A 186 -8.53 0.77 13.16
CA VAL A 186 -9.17 -0.15 12.19
C VAL A 186 -10.68 0.09 12.09
N ARG A 187 -11.38 0.23 13.22
CA ARG A 187 -12.82 0.51 13.24
C ARG A 187 -13.12 1.90 12.65
N THR A 188 -12.35 2.91 13.01
CA THR A 188 -12.48 4.27 12.48
C THR A 188 -12.29 4.30 10.96
N ALA A 189 -11.38 3.50 10.41
CA ALA A 189 -11.23 3.39 8.95
C ALA A 189 -12.47 2.81 8.26
N HIS A 190 -13.05 1.75 8.84
CA HIS A 190 -14.30 1.17 8.37
C HIS A 190 -15.46 2.18 8.43
N ASP A 191 -15.65 2.85 9.57
CA ASP A 191 -16.74 3.82 9.76
C ASP A 191 -16.60 5.04 8.83
N ARG A 192 -15.36 5.35 8.45
CA ARG A 192 -15.03 6.38 7.45
C ARG A 192 -15.07 5.88 6.01
N GLY A 193 -15.48 4.64 5.78
CA GLY A 193 -15.80 4.10 4.48
C GLY A 193 -14.64 3.49 3.70
N ALA A 194 -13.55 3.10 4.36
CA ALA A 194 -12.49 2.30 3.77
C ALA A 194 -12.52 0.88 4.34
N ALA A 195 -12.56 -0.13 3.47
CA ALA A 195 -12.53 -1.53 3.89
C ALA A 195 -11.11 -2.11 4.00
N VAL A 196 -10.12 -1.34 3.54
CA VAL A 196 -8.70 -1.65 3.65
C VAL A 196 -8.00 -0.57 4.47
N CYS A 197 -7.10 -0.96 5.36
CA CYS A 197 -6.32 0.01 6.13
C CYS A 197 -4.94 -0.52 6.50
N GLY A 198 -4.05 0.38 6.90
CA GLY A 198 -2.73 0.06 7.43
C GLY A 198 -2.40 0.97 8.60
N PRO A 199 -2.95 0.74 9.81
CA PRO A 199 -2.61 1.53 11.00
C PRO A 199 -1.27 1.08 11.58
N VAL A 200 -0.33 1.99 11.80
CA VAL A 200 0.98 1.70 12.41
C VAL A 200 1.29 2.66 13.55
N THR A 201 2.18 2.24 14.44
CA THR A 201 2.66 3.02 15.59
C THR A 201 3.94 3.81 15.29
N GLY A 202 4.51 3.65 14.09
CA GLY A 202 5.72 4.38 13.69
C GLY A 202 5.44 5.86 13.43
N GLU A 203 6.50 6.66 13.52
CA GLU A 203 6.49 8.10 13.24
C GLU A 203 7.43 8.41 12.06
N PRO A 204 7.30 9.59 11.42
CA PRO A 204 8.28 10.08 10.47
C PRO A 204 9.72 10.06 11.05
N PRO A 205 10.75 9.86 10.21
CA PRO A 205 10.72 9.88 8.75
C PRO A 205 10.28 8.58 8.08
N ASN A 206 10.23 7.45 8.81
CA ASN A 206 9.77 6.17 8.26
C ASN A 206 8.72 5.54 9.20
N PRO A 207 7.45 5.93 9.08
CA PRO A 207 6.39 5.38 9.92
C PRO A 207 6.14 3.88 9.68
N TRP A 208 6.56 3.37 8.52
CA TRP A 208 6.31 2.02 8.04
C TRP A 208 7.43 1.02 8.40
N ALA A 209 8.40 1.44 9.23
CA ALA A 209 9.54 0.62 9.66
C ALA A 209 9.18 -0.53 10.61
N ARG A 210 7.94 -0.59 11.10
CA ARG A 210 7.48 -1.63 12.05
C ARG A 210 6.19 -2.25 11.59
N LEU A 211 6.08 -3.56 11.78
CA LEU A 211 4.86 -4.30 11.49
C LEU A 211 3.69 -3.78 12.32
N THR A 212 2.53 -3.58 11.67
CA THR A 212 1.31 -3.15 12.35
C THR A 212 0.89 -4.12 13.48
N PRO A 213 0.61 -3.62 14.70
CA PRO A 213 0.01 -4.43 15.76
C PRO A 213 -1.40 -4.96 15.40
N ALA A 214 -2.06 -4.40 14.38
CA ALA A 214 -3.36 -4.88 13.92
C ALA A 214 -3.29 -6.32 13.37
N LEU A 215 -2.12 -6.75 12.93
CA LEU A 215 -1.91 -8.10 12.41
C LEU A 215 -1.79 -9.16 13.51
N THR A 216 -1.38 -8.75 14.72
CA THR A 216 -1.19 -9.64 15.88
C THR A 216 -2.37 -9.63 16.86
N GLY A 217 -3.25 -8.63 16.77
CA GLY A 217 -4.25 -8.32 17.81
C GLY A 217 -5.59 -9.05 17.78
N THR A 218 -5.76 -10.19 17.10
CA THR A 218 -7.05 -10.93 17.10
C THR A 218 -7.00 -12.31 17.75
N ASP A 219 -5.92 -12.66 18.44
CA ASP A 219 -5.84 -13.92 19.22
C ASP A 219 -6.28 -13.71 20.68
N ARG A 220 -7.31 -12.89 20.92
CA ARG A 220 -7.95 -12.73 22.23
C ARG A 220 -9.47 -12.74 22.12
#